data_AF-X1R7E9-F1
#
_entry.id   AF-X1R7E9-F1
#
_cell.length_a   1.000
_cell.length_b   1.000
_cell.length_c   1.000
_cell.angle_alpha   90.00
_cell.angle_beta   90.00
_cell.angle_gamma   90.00
#
_symmetry.space_group_name_H-M   'P 1'
#
loop_
_entity.id
_entity.type
_entity.pdbx_description
1 polymer ?
#
loop_
_entity_poly.entity_id
_entity_poly.type
_entity_poly.pdbx_seq_one_letter_code
_entity_poly.pdbx_strand_id
1 'polypeptide(L)'
;MNIIGFSMGGMIAQELIINYPEKIEKSVIGATHCGISKYIPPSQEVTDIIMKNQESLSPEEIVKSQIPLVYTEEFIKNNSDFIESTIQNYISNPVSPKVYQKQVYAILKFKSCRRLKIIQVPTLILHGKCDLLVPPQNGENLADLIPGS
;
A
#
# COMPACT_ATOMS: atom_id res chain seq x y z
N MET A 1 3.12 -16.15 15.11
CA MET A 1 2.39 -16.11 13.81
C MET A 1 3.24 -15.41 12.76
N ASN A 2 3.05 -15.72 11.49
CA ASN A 2 3.69 -14.99 10.39
C ASN A 2 2.71 -13.96 9.81
N ILE A 3 3.20 -12.80 9.40
CA ILE A 3 2.36 -11.72 8.83
C ILE A 3 2.87 -11.26 7.47
N ILE A 4 1.94 -10.99 6.55
CA ILE A 4 2.22 -10.36 5.27
C ILE A 4 1.34 -9.11 5.17
N GLY A 5 1.96 -7.96 4.91
CA GLY A 5 1.25 -6.68 4.79
C GLY A 5 1.69 -5.90 3.55
N PHE A 6 0.74 -5.58 2.68
CA PHE A 6 0.96 -4.74 1.50
C PHE A 6 0.26 -3.38 1.64
N SER A 7 0.89 -2.31 1.15
CA SER A 7 0.31 -0.96 1.17
C SER A 7 -0.13 -0.55 2.58
N MET A 8 -1.38 -0.12 2.79
CA MET A 8 -1.92 0.15 4.13
C MET A 8 -1.77 -1.06 5.07
N GLY A 9 -1.91 -2.29 4.57
CA GLY A 9 -1.66 -3.51 5.34
C GLY A 9 -0.20 -3.62 5.82
N GLY A 10 0.76 -3.10 5.05
CA GLY A 10 2.15 -2.99 5.48
C GLY A 10 2.36 -1.97 6.61
N MET A 11 1.57 -0.91 6.66
CA MET A 11 1.56 0.05 7.78
C MET A 11 1.01 -0.59 9.06
N ILE A 12 -0.07 -1.36 8.91
CA ILE A 12 -0.66 -2.13 10.01
C ILE A 12 0.33 -3.19 10.51
N ALA A 13 1.00 -3.90 9.60
CA ALA A 13 2.03 -4.88 9.96
C ALA A 13 3.18 -4.23 10.76
N GLN A 14 3.64 -3.04 10.34
CA GLN A 14 4.64 -2.28 11.09
C GLN A 14 4.14 -1.98 12.53
N GLU A 15 2.91 -1.51 12.72
CA GLU A 15 2.38 -1.27 14.08
C GLU A 15 2.28 -2.57 14.89
N LEU A 16 1.86 -3.68 14.28
CA LEU A 16 1.75 -4.95 14.99
C LEU A 16 3.14 -5.47 15.44
N ILE A 17 4.13 -5.37 14.57
CA ILE A 17 5.51 -5.80 14.86
C ILE A 17 6.13 -4.91 15.95
N ILE A 18 5.88 -3.60 15.91
CA ILE A 18 6.42 -2.65 16.90
C ILE A 18 5.78 -2.87 18.27
N ASN A 19 4.46 -3.05 18.33
CA ASN A 19 3.71 -3.06 19.59
C ASN A 19 3.52 -4.46 20.19
N TYR A 20 3.60 -5.52 19.37
CA TYR A 20 3.38 -6.91 19.78
C TYR A 20 4.41 -7.87 19.15
N PRO A 21 5.73 -7.58 19.27
CA PRO A 21 6.77 -8.39 18.63
C PRO A 21 6.73 -9.86 19.07
N GLU A 22 6.29 -10.15 20.30
CA GLU A 22 6.18 -11.51 20.84
C GLU A 22 5.15 -12.39 20.13
N LYS A 23 4.24 -11.77 19.35
CA LYS A 23 3.21 -12.49 18.59
C LYS A 23 3.65 -12.78 17.15
N ILE A 24 4.69 -12.12 16.66
CA ILE A 24 5.12 -12.18 15.26
C ILE A 24 6.46 -12.90 15.14
N GLU A 25 6.48 -14.01 14.42
CA GLU A 25 7.69 -14.81 14.19
C GLU A 25 8.50 -14.30 13.01
N LYS A 26 7.82 -14.01 11.90
CA LYS A 26 8.40 -13.45 10.67
C LYS A 26 7.42 -12.51 9.99
N SER A 27 7.93 -11.56 9.22
CA SER A 27 7.10 -10.65 8.46
C SER A 27 7.54 -10.47 7.01
N VAL A 28 6.58 -10.19 6.13
CA VAL A 28 6.79 -9.63 4.80
C VAL A 28 6.05 -8.31 4.73
N ILE A 29 6.75 -7.24 4.39
CA ILE A 29 6.22 -5.89 4.30
C ILE A 29 6.50 -5.38 2.89
N GLY A 30 5.48 -4.96 2.16
CA GLY A 30 5.67 -4.56 0.78
C GLY A 30 4.75 -3.47 0.26
N ALA A 31 5.16 -2.86 -0.86
CA ALA A 31 4.42 -1.78 -1.54
C ALA A 31 3.93 -0.70 -0.55
N THR A 32 4.74 -0.33 0.43
CA THR A 32 4.34 0.51 1.58
C THR A 32 5.45 1.48 1.99
N HIS A 33 5.18 2.33 2.98
CA HIS A 33 6.12 3.31 3.51
C HIS A 33 6.04 3.40 5.05
N CYS A 34 6.96 4.15 5.66
CA CYS A 34 7.00 4.37 7.12
C CYS A 34 6.38 5.71 7.58
N GLY A 35 5.99 6.57 6.63
CA GLY A 35 5.37 7.87 6.88
C GLY A 35 6.36 9.05 6.91
N ILE A 36 5.95 10.17 7.48
CA ILE A 36 6.42 11.53 7.15
C ILE A 36 7.94 11.73 7.07
N SER A 37 8.77 11.16 7.95
CA SER A 37 10.19 11.57 8.00
C SER A 37 11.04 11.07 6.83
N LYS A 38 10.59 10.02 6.13
CA LYS A 38 11.30 9.37 5.01
C LYS A 38 10.33 8.99 3.88
N TYR A 39 9.12 9.56 3.88
CA TYR A 39 8.11 9.25 2.88
C TYR A 39 8.45 9.94 1.56
N ILE A 40 8.48 9.15 0.49
CA ILE A 40 8.54 9.64 -0.88
C ILE A 40 7.11 9.60 -1.44
N PRO A 41 6.48 10.76 -1.70
CA PRO A 41 5.12 10.79 -2.24
C PRO A 41 5.10 10.32 -3.70
N PRO A 42 3.95 9.79 -4.17
CA PRO A 42 3.75 9.56 -5.60
C PRO A 42 3.67 10.89 -6.36
N SER A 43 3.57 10.84 -7.68
CA SER A 43 3.39 12.06 -8.49
C SER A 43 2.09 12.79 -8.14
N GLN A 44 2.01 14.07 -8.52
CA GLN A 44 0.78 14.85 -8.31
C GLN A 44 -0.41 14.24 -9.08
N GLU A 45 -0.19 13.78 -10.30
CA GLU A 45 -1.21 13.11 -11.12
C GLU A 45 -1.78 11.87 -10.42
N VAL A 46 -0.91 11.02 -9.86
CA VAL A 46 -1.34 9.84 -9.10
C VAL A 46 -2.08 10.26 -7.83
N THR A 47 -1.60 11.30 -7.14
CA THR A 47 -2.25 11.85 -5.94
C THR A 47 -3.67 12.33 -6.27
N ASP A 48 -3.86 13.06 -7.37
CA ASP A 48 -5.14 13.60 -7.78
C ASP A 48 -6.17 12.49 -8.08
N ILE A 49 -5.72 11.37 -8.66
CA ILE A 49 -6.57 10.19 -8.92
C ILE A 49 -7.02 9.55 -7.61
N ILE A 50 -6.11 9.30 -6.66
CA ILE A 50 -6.39 8.65 -5.38
C ILE A 50 -7.27 9.53 -4.48
N MET A 51 -7.01 10.84 -4.48
CA MET A 51 -7.69 11.81 -3.61
C MET A 51 -9.00 12.33 -4.20
N LYS A 52 -9.35 11.91 -5.42
CA LYS A 52 -10.59 12.31 -6.09
C LYS A 52 -11.81 11.96 -5.22
N ASN A 53 -12.77 12.88 -5.15
CA ASN A 53 -14.03 12.59 -4.47
C ASN A 53 -14.76 11.46 -5.21
N GLN A 54 -14.90 10.31 -4.54
CA GLN A 54 -15.54 9.12 -5.08
C GLN A 54 -17.07 9.14 -4.95
N GLU A 55 -17.66 10.10 -4.23
CA GLU A 55 -19.13 10.17 -4.05
C GLU A 55 -19.88 10.41 -5.36
N SER A 56 -19.22 11.01 -6.36
CA SER A 56 -19.81 11.31 -7.66
C SER A 56 -19.43 10.30 -8.76
N LEU A 57 -18.83 9.17 -8.41
CA LEU A 57 -18.35 8.16 -9.35
C LEU A 57 -19.03 6.81 -9.11
N SER A 58 -19.29 6.09 -10.20
CA SER A 58 -19.67 4.69 -10.12
C SER A 58 -18.49 3.82 -9.64
N PRO A 59 -18.75 2.65 -9.02
CA PRO A 59 -17.69 1.71 -8.67
C PRO A 59 -16.79 1.33 -9.84
N GLU A 60 -17.36 1.22 -11.05
CA GLU A 60 -16.64 0.92 -12.28
C GLU A 60 -15.67 2.04 -12.67
N GLU A 61 -16.11 3.30 -12.64
CA GLU A 61 -15.23 4.45 -12.91
C GLU A 61 -14.08 4.54 -11.90
N ILE A 62 -14.37 4.25 -10.62
CA ILE A 62 -13.34 4.24 -9.56
C ILE A 62 -12.28 3.19 -9.87
N VAL A 63 -12.66 1.92 -10.04
CA VAL A 63 -11.69 0.85 -10.27
C VAL A 63 -10.93 1.05 -11.58
N LYS A 64 -11.61 1.45 -12.67
CA LYS A 64 -10.94 1.73 -13.96
C LYS A 64 -9.90 2.83 -13.86
N SER A 65 -10.15 3.86 -13.05
CA SER A 65 -9.16 4.92 -12.81
C SER A 65 -7.94 4.46 -12.01
N GLN A 66 -8.08 3.40 -11.19
CA GLN A 66 -7.02 2.91 -10.30
C GLN A 66 -6.21 1.75 -10.91
N ILE A 67 -6.77 0.97 -11.84
CA ILE A 67 -6.08 -0.15 -12.49
C ILE A 67 -4.68 0.23 -13.04
N PRO A 68 -4.51 1.36 -13.77
CA PRO A 68 -3.19 1.77 -14.28
C PRO A 68 -2.17 2.13 -13.20
N LEU A 69 -2.62 2.36 -11.96
CA LEU A 69 -1.75 2.67 -10.83
C LEU A 69 -1.20 1.42 -10.16
N VAL A 70 -1.89 0.28 -10.32
CA VAL A 70 -1.58 -1.00 -9.65
C VAL A 70 -0.92 -2.00 -10.60
N TYR A 71 -1.20 -1.88 -11.91
CA TYR A 71 -0.68 -2.77 -12.94
C TYR A 71 0.04 -1.98 -14.02
N THR A 72 1.12 -2.54 -14.57
CA THR A 72 1.81 -1.94 -15.71
C THR A 72 0.95 -2.03 -16.96
N GLU A 73 1.15 -1.12 -17.92
CA GLU A 73 0.47 -1.14 -19.21
C GLU A 73 0.64 -2.48 -19.93
N GLU A 74 1.86 -3.03 -19.91
CA GLU A 74 2.17 -4.34 -20.48
C GLU A 74 1.34 -5.45 -19.82
N PHE A 75 1.23 -5.44 -18.49
CA PHE A 75 0.43 -6.42 -17.77
C PHE A 75 -1.05 -6.30 -18.13
N ILE A 76 -1.58 -5.07 -18.16
CA ILE A 76 -2.98 -4.81 -18.52
C ILE A 76 -3.28 -5.33 -19.93
N LYS A 77 -2.41 -5.03 -20.90
CA LYS A 77 -2.57 -5.45 -22.30
C LYS A 77 -2.53 -6.97 -22.46
N ASN A 78 -1.65 -7.64 -21.72
CA ASN A 78 -1.42 -9.08 -21.88
C ASN A 78 -2.32 -9.95 -21.00
N ASN A 79 -3.10 -9.36 -20.08
CA ASN A 79 -3.91 -10.09 -19.11
C ASN A 79 -5.34 -9.52 -19.00
N SER A 80 -6.01 -9.31 -20.14
CA SER A 80 -7.36 -8.71 -20.20
C SER A 80 -8.36 -9.39 -19.27
N ASP A 81 -8.39 -10.72 -19.26
CA ASP A 81 -9.36 -11.51 -18.49
C ASP A 81 -9.15 -11.33 -16.98
N PHE A 82 -7.88 -11.20 -16.57
CA PHE A 82 -7.53 -10.90 -15.18
C PHE A 82 -7.97 -9.49 -14.79
N ILE A 83 -7.77 -8.50 -15.65
CA ILE A 83 -8.20 -7.13 -15.40
C ILE A 83 -9.72 -7.03 -15.36
N GLU A 84 -10.42 -7.70 -16.27
CA GLU A 84 -11.88 -7.75 -16.27
C GLU A 84 -12.42 -8.40 -14.99
N SER A 85 -11.87 -9.55 -14.59
CA SER A 85 -12.27 -10.20 -13.33
C SER A 85 -11.98 -9.32 -12.09
N THR A 86 -10.90 -8.55 -12.11
CA THR A 86 -10.58 -7.57 -11.05
C THR A 86 -11.63 -6.46 -10.98
N ILE A 87 -12.02 -5.90 -12.12
CA ILE A 87 -13.07 -4.89 -12.21
C ILE A 87 -14.41 -5.44 -11.71
N GLN A 88 -14.80 -6.63 -12.15
CA GLN A 88 -16.06 -7.26 -11.73
C GLN A 88 -16.11 -7.57 -10.23
N ASN A 89 -14.98 -8.04 -9.66
CA ASN A 89 -14.88 -8.27 -8.22
C ASN A 89 -15.05 -6.98 -7.42
N TYR A 90 -14.46 -5.88 -7.87
CA TYR A 90 -14.61 -4.58 -7.24
C TYR A 90 -16.05 -4.06 -7.31
N ILE A 91 -16.68 -4.14 -8.49
CA ILE A 91 -18.07 -3.71 -8.69
C ILE A 91 -19.03 -4.52 -7.80
N SER A 92 -18.77 -5.81 -7.64
CA SER A 92 -19.59 -6.69 -6.80
C SER A 92 -19.40 -6.44 -5.29
N ASN A 93 -18.27 -5.84 -4.89
CA ASN A 93 -17.91 -5.59 -3.50
C ASN A 93 -17.38 -4.17 -3.30
N PRO A 94 -18.18 -3.13 -3.60
CA PRO A 94 -17.68 -1.76 -3.62
C PRO A 94 -17.40 -1.27 -2.19
N VAL A 95 -16.27 -0.59 -2.03
CA VAL A 95 -15.97 0.12 -0.78
C VAL A 95 -16.76 1.42 -0.78
N SER A 96 -17.49 1.69 0.31
CA SER A 96 -18.18 2.97 0.49
C SER A 96 -17.19 4.14 0.43
N PRO A 97 -17.48 5.23 -0.31
CA PRO A 97 -16.63 6.42 -0.36
C PRO A 97 -16.25 6.97 1.03
N LYS A 98 -17.18 6.92 1.99
CA LYS A 98 -16.93 7.35 3.38
C LYS A 98 -15.94 6.45 4.10
N VAL A 99 -15.94 5.15 3.83
CA VAL A 99 -14.97 4.20 4.39
C VAL A 99 -13.60 4.41 3.76
N TYR A 100 -13.56 4.60 2.44
CA TYR A 100 -12.33 4.92 1.72
C TYR A 100 -11.66 6.20 2.26
N GLN A 101 -12.44 7.27 2.46
CA GLN A 101 -11.92 8.51 3.07
C GLN A 101 -11.32 8.29 4.47
N LYS A 102 -11.92 7.43 5.29
CA LYS A 102 -11.37 7.07 6.61
C LYS A 102 -10.04 6.31 6.49
N GLN A 103 -9.91 5.43 5.51
CA GLN A 103 -8.66 4.71 5.23
C GLN A 103 -7.57 5.68 4.76
N VAL A 104 -7.88 6.59 3.83
CA VAL A 104 -6.97 7.65 3.38
C VAL A 104 -6.51 8.51 4.56
N TYR A 105 -7.43 8.91 5.43
CA TYR A 105 -7.08 9.67 6.63
C TYR A 105 -6.12 8.91 7.56
N ALA A 106 -6.34 7.60 7.76
CA ALA A 106 -5.45 6.76 8.55
C ALA A 106 -4.04 6.67 7.94
N ILE A 107 -3.95 6.48 6.61
CA ILE A 107 -2.70 6.45 5.86
C ILE A 107 -1.93 7.77 6.02
N LEU A 108 -2.60 8.92 5.83
CA LEU A 108 -1.97 10.24 5.95
C LEU A 108 -1.47 10.55 7.37
N LYS A 109 -2.08 9.95 8.38
CA LYS A 109 -1.68 10.12 9.79
C LYS A 109 -0.63 9.11 10.25
N PHE A 110 -0.32 8.09 9.45
CA PHE A 110 0.60 7.02 9.81
C PHE A 110 2.05 7.50 9.99
N LYS A 111 2.70 7.07 11.09
CA LYS A 111 4.06 7.48 11.48
C LYS A 111 4.79 6.37 12.25
N SER A 112 5.58 5.56 11.55
CA SER A 112 6.40 4.50 12.17
C SER A 112 7.90 4.73 12.02
N CYS A 113 8.37 5.55 11.06
CA CYS A 113 9.80 5.61 10.69
C CYS A 113 10.79 5.66 11.86
N ARG A 114 10.53 6.49 12.88
CA ARG A 114 11.43 6.66 14.04
C ARG A 114 11.51 5.43 14.95
N ARG A 115 10.51 4.55 14.88
CA ARG A 115 10.40 3.33 15.67
C ARG A 115 10.90 2.11 14.92
N LEU A 116 11.15 2.16 13.60
CA LEU A 116 11.54 0.97 12.84
C LEU A 116 12.86 0.34 13.32
N LYS A 117 13.80 1.15 13.82
CA LYS A 117 15.08 0.68 14.36
C LYS A 117 14.99 -0.27 15.56
N ILE A 118 13.83 -0.35 16.23
CA ILE A 118 13.64 -1.27 17.37
C ILE A 118 13.11 -2.64 16.94
N ILE A 119 12.73 -2.80 15.67
CA ILE A 119 12.23 -4.06 15.14
C ILE A 119 13.35 -5.09 15.13
N GLN A 120 13.09 -6.24 15.74
CA GLN A 120 13.99 -7.40 15.75
C GLN A 120 13.38 -8.61 15.03
N VAL A 121 12.11 -8.52 14.64
CA VAL A 121 11.41 -9.57 13.90
C VAL A 121 12.05 -9.71 12.52
N PRO A 122 12.46 -10.92 12.09
CA PRO A 122 12.93 -11.16 10.73
C PRO A 122 11.90 -10.67 9.72
N THR A 123 12.30 -9.72 8.88
CA THR A 123 11.41 -8.97 8.01
C THR A 123 11.94 -8.97 6.60
N LEU A 124 11.14 -9.41 5.63
CA LEU A 124 11.45 -9.27 4.21
C LEU A 124 10.74 -8.02 3.66
N ILE A 125 11.50 -7.14 3.01
CA ILE A 125 10.93 -6.02 2.26
C ILE A 125 10.72 -6.42 0.79
N LEU A 126 9.50 -6.23 0.27
CA LEU A 126 9.16 -6.55 -1.12
C LEU A 126 8.51 -5.34 -1.81
N HIS A 127 9.10 -4.85 -2.90
CA HIS A 127 8.58 -3.67 -3.59
C HIS A 127 8.64 -3.78 -5.10
N GLY A 128 7.59 -3.31 -5.78
CA GLY A 128 7.53 -3.25 -7.24
C GLY A 128 8.37 -2.08 -7.78
N LYS A 129 9.24 -2.34 -8.75
CA LYS A 129 10.10 -1.29 -9.36
C LYS A 129 9.31 -0.21 -10.11
N CYS A 130 8.10 -0.52 -10.55
CA CYS A 130 7.22 0.37 -11.29
C CYS A 130 6.00 0.81 -10.46
N ASP A 131 6.08 0.74 -9.12
CA ASP A 131 4.98 1.13 -8.25
C ASP A 131 4.75 2.66 -8.33
N LEU A 132 3.59 3.04 -8.86
CA LEU A 132 3.19 4.44 -9.01
C LEU A 132 2.51 5.00 -7.76
N LEU A 133 1.89 4.15 -6.94
CA LEU A 133 1.16 4.55 -5.73
C LEU A 133 2.11 4.81 -4.56
N VAL A 134 3.10 3.93 -4.41
CA VAL A 134 4.12 4.02 -3.38
C VAL A 134 5.47 3.85 -4.06
N PRO A 135 6.18 4.95 -4.39
CA PRO A 135 7.46 4.87 -5.11
C PRO A 135 8.44 3.91 -4.43
N PRO A 136 9.22 3.12 -5.20
CA PRO A 136 10.06 2.04 -4.69
C PRO A 136 11.11 2.47 -3.67
N GLN A 137 11.52 3.74 -3.70
CA GLN A 137 12.42 4.34 -2.71
C GLN A 137 11.85 4.25 -1.29
N ASN A 138 10.53 4.14 -1.11
CA ASN A 138 9.94 3.89 0.19
C ASN A 138 10.29 2.49 0.73
N GLY A 139 10.37 1.48 -0.14
CA GLY A 139 10.85 0.15 0.22
C GLY A 139 12.33 0.16 0.61
N GLU A 140 13.16 0.88 -0.15
CA GLU A 140 14.58 1.08 0.19
C GLU A 140 14.74 1.77 1.56
N ASN A 141 13.96 2.82 1.80
CA ASN A 141 13.94 3.49 3.10
C ASN A 141 13.50 2.57 4.26
N LEU A 142 12.61 1.61 4.01
CA LEU A 142 12.24 0.61 5.01
C LEU A 142 13.40 -0.34 5.30
N ALA A 143 14.06 -0.84 4.27
CA ALA A 143 15.20 -1.74 4.40
C ALA A 143 16.37 -1.09 5.15
N ASP A 144 16.63 0.20 4.92
CA ASP A 144 17.65 0.97 5.64
C ASP A 144 17.33 1.17 7.13
N LEU A 145 16.04 1.22 7.48
CA LEU A 145 15.58 1.54 8.84
C LEU A 145 15.28 0.31 9.69
N ILE A 146 15.02 -0.85 9.10
CA ILE A 146 14.70 -2.09 9.79
C ILE A 146 15.97 -2.95 9.87
N PRO A 147 16.51 -3.24 11.07
CA PRO A 147 17.74 -4.01 11.20
C PRO A 147 17.60 -5.42 10.62
N GLY A 148 18.52 -5.79 9.71
CA GLY A 148 18.62 -7.16 9.18
C GLY A 148 17.50 -7.57 8.24
N SER A 149 16.75 -6.62 7.68
CA SER A 149 15.76 -6.87 6.61
C SER A 149 16.37 -6.95 5.21
#